data_AF-A0A822IMN2-F1
#
_entry.id   AF-A0A822IMN2-F1
#
_cell.length_a   1.000
_cell.length_b   1.000
_cell.length_c   1.000
_cell.angle_alpha   90.00
_cell.angle_beta   90.00
_cell.angle_gamma   90.00
#
_symmetry.space_group_name_H-M   'P 1'
#
loop_
_entity.id
_entity.type
_entity.pdbx_description
1 polymer ?
#
loop_
_entity_poly.entity_id
_entity_poly.type
_entity_poly.pdbx_seq_one_letter_code
_entity_poly.pdbx_strand_id
1 'polypeptide(L)' 'MVRLEREGNSFVFITGKSQPVQDINILVNALSELRNSTPDISKIKEGLLYIDNSNESDIRNEIKNILKKALESKGISV' A
#
# COMPACT_ATOMS: atom_id res chain seq x y z
N MET A 1 -0.93 -17.18 6.03
CA MET A 1 -0.89 -18.32 6.99
C MET A 1 -2.31 -18.53 7.48
N VAL A 2 -2.84 -19.75 7.38
CA VAL A 2 -4.14 -20.11 7.95
C VAL A 2 -3.88 -21.03 9.12
N ARG A 3 -4.41 -20.70 10.30
CA ARG A 3 -4.32 -21.56 11.48
C ARG A 3 -5.72 -21.90 11.98
N LEU A 4 -5.90 -23.16 12.33
CA LEU A 4 -7.10 -23.67 12.99
C LEU A 4 -6.89 -23.55 14.49
N GLU A 5 -7.68 -22.71 15.16
CA GLU A 5 -7.70 -22.64 16.62
C GLU A 5 -9.01 -23.22 17.13
N ARG A 6 -8.94 -23.96 18.24
CA ARG A 6 -10.11 -24.55 18.88
C ARG A 6 -10.61 -23.60 19.95
N GLU A 7 -11.85 -23.15 19.81
CA GLU A 7 -12.54 -22.33 20.80
C GLU A 7 -13.71 -23.14 21.36
N GLY A 8 -13.49 -23.75 22.52
CA GLY A 8 -14.45 -24.68 23.13
C GLY A 8 -14.71 -25.94 22.28
N ASN A 9 -15.96 -26.12 21.85
CA ASN A 9 -16.40 -27.24 21.00
C ASN A 9 -16.41 -26.90 19.50
N SER A 10 -15.94 -25.72 19.12
CA SER A 10 -15.92 -25.28 17.72
C SER A 10 -14.49 -25.03 17.24
N PHE A 11 -14.29 -25.18 15.93
CA PHE A 11 -13.06 -24.82 15.26
C PHE A 11 -13.25 -23.46 14.58
N VAL A 12 -12.35 -22.53 14.86
CA VAL A 12 -12.35 -21.20 14.26
C VAL A 12 -11.21 -21.12 13.24
N PHE A 13 -11.57 -20.74 12.02
CA PHE A 13 -10.59 -20.46 10.98
C PHE A 13 -10.05 -19.05 11.18
N ILE A 14 -8.82 -18.94 11.66
CA ILE A 14 -8.12 -17.66 11.67
C ILE A 14 -7.40 -17.54 10.33
N THR A 15 -8.06 -16.84 9.40
CA THR A 15 -7.40 -16.35 8.20
C THR A 15 -6.51 -15.18 8.64
N GLY A 16 -5.20 -15.41 8.73
CA GLY A 16 -4.28 -14.29 8.76
C GLY A 16 -4.54 -13.49 7.49
N LYS A 17 -4.93 -12.22 7.61
CA LYS A 17 -5.09 -11.33 6.46
C LYS A 17 -3.77 -11.38 5.71
N SER A 18 -3.67 -12.13 4.62
CA SER A 18 -2.67 -11.79 3.62
C SER A 18 -3.15 -10.44 3.13
N GLN A 19 -2.54 -9.36 3.61
CA GLN A 19 -2.73 -8.07 2.97
C GLN A 19 -2.53 -8.35 1.47
N PRO A 20 -3.55 -8.19 0.62
CA PRO A 20 -3.31 -8.24 -0.81
C PRO A 20 -2.18 -7.26 -1.08
N VAL A 21 -1.20 -7.66 -1.92
CA VAL A 21 -0.11 -6.76 -2.33
C VAL A 21 -0.79 -5.48 -2.80
N GLN A 22 -0.71 -4.44 -1.98
CA GLN A 22 -1.43 -3.21 -2.24
C GLN A 22 -0.70 -2.52 -3.37
N ASP A 23 -1.42 -2.07 -4.39
CA ASP A 23 -0.78 -1.38 -5.51
C ASP A 23 -0.35 0.02 -5.08
N ILE A 24 0.96 0.26 -5.04
CA ILE A 24 1.57 1.57 -4.75
C ILE A 24 1.07 2.69 -5.67
N ASN A 25 0.49 2.36 -6.84
CA ASN A 25 -0.18 3.34 -7.70
C ASN A 25 -1.33 4.06 -6.98
N ILE A 26 -1.96 3.44 -5.97
CA ILE A 26 -2.97 4.09 -5.13
C ILE A 26 -2.37 5.31 -4.42
N LEU A 27 -1.19 5.14 -3.82
CA LEU A 27 -0.48 6.23 -3.17
C LEU A 27 -0.03 7.31 -4.17
N VAL A 28 0.47 6.89 -5.34
CA VAL A 28 0.90 7.83 -6.40
C VAL A 28 -0.28 8.67 -6.92
N ASN A 29 -1.45 8.05 -7.10
CA ASN A 29 -2.66 8.73 -7.52
C ASN A 29 -3.12 9.73 -6.46
N ALA A 30 -3.17 9.32 -5.19
CA ALA A 30 -3.53 10.19 -4.08
C ALA A 30 -2.60 11.42 -4.00
N LEU A 31 -1.28 11.23 -4.15
CA LEU A 31 -0.30 12.31 -4.16
C LEU A 31 -0.46 13.23 -5.37
N SER A 32 -0.84 12.68 -6.53
CA SER A 32 -1.08 13.46 -7.75
C SER A 32 -2.29 14.39 -7.61
N GLU A 33 -3.33 13.96 -6.90
CA GLU A 33 -4.51 14.79 -6.61
C GLU A 33 -4.18 16.04 -5.78
N LEU A 34 -3.13 16.01 -4.96
CA LEU A 34 -2.70 17.19 -4.17
C LEU A 34 -2.22 18.36 -5.05
N ARG A 35 -1.89 18.09 -6.32
CA ARG A 35 -1.49 19.11 -7.30
C ARG A 35 -2.66 19.70 -8.07
N ASN A 36 -3.86 19.13 -7.94
CA ASN A 36 -5.05 19.57 -8.65
C ASN A 36 -5.69 20.76 -7.93
N SER A 37 -6.24 21.71 -8.69
CA SER A 37 -7.01 22.84 -8.12
C SER A 37 -8.31 22.38 -7.46
N THR A 38 -8.87 21.25 -7.91
CA THR A 38 -10.04 20.57 -7.33
C THR A 38 -9.70 19.09 -7.11
N PRO A 39 -9.08 18.73 -5.98
CA PRO A 39 -8.65 17.35 -5.72
C PRO A 39 -9.83 16.39 -5.55
N ASP A 40 -9.68 15.16 -6.07
CA ASP A 40 -10.59 14.07 -5.73
C ASP A 40 -10.32 13.55 -4.32
N ILE A 41 -11.18 13.95 -3.37
CA ILE A 41 -11.09 13.58 -1.96
C ILE A 41 -11.16 12.05 -1.76
N SER A 42 -11.85 11.33 -2.64
CA SER A 42 -12.00 9.87 -2.53
C SER A 42 -10.64 9.18 -2.73
N LYS A 43 -9.89 9.60 -3.75
CA LYS A 43 -8.54 9.08 -4.02
C LYS A 43 -7.55 9.42 -2.91
N ILE A 44 -7.66 10.61 -2.31
CA ILE A 44 -6.84 11.00 -1.15
C ILE A 44 -7.11 10.06 0.03
N LYS A 45 -8.39 9.74 0.31
CA LYS A 45 -8.77 8.79 1.36
C LYS A 45 -8.28 7.37 1.07
N GLU A 46 -8.32 6.93 -0.19
CA GLU A 46 -7.74 5.64 -0.59
C GLU A 46 -6.22 5.59 -0.35
N GLY A 47 -5.50 6.68 -0.64
CA GLY A 47 -4.08 6.81 -0.32
C GLY A 47 -3.77 6.75 1.18
N LEU A 48 -4.61 7.37 2.02
CA LEU A 48 -4.49 7.25 3.47
C LEU A 48 -4.70 5.81 3.95
N LEU A 49 -5.76 5.17 3.46
CA LEU A 49 -6.06 3.77 3.79
C LEU A 49 -4.94 2.83 3.32
N TYR A 50 -4.30 3.12 2.18
CA TYR A 50 -3.13 2.39 1.73
C TYR A 50 -1.99 2.47 2.75
N ILE A 51 -1.68 3.67 3.26
CA ILE A 51 -0.62 3.89 4.27
C ILE A 51 -0.97 3.13 5.56
N ASP A 52 -2.20 3.27 6.06
CA ASP A 52 -2.65 2.63 7.31
C ASP A 52 -2.56 1.09 7.25
N ASN A 53 -2.75 0.53 6.06
CA ASN A 53 -2.67 -0.92 5.83
C ASN A 53 -1.26 -1.40 5.43
N SER A 54 -0.31 -0.48 5.20
CA SER A 54 1.07 -0.80 4.82
C SER A 54 1.95 -0.89 6.06
N ASN A 55 2.81 -1.91 6.14
CA ASN A 55 3.87 -1.88 7.14
C ASN A 55 4.87 -0.77 6.76
N GLU A 56 5.26 0.08 7.73
CA GLU A 56 6.12 1.24 7.46
C GLU A 56 7.46 0.91 6.76
N SER A 57 8.01 -0.29 6.97
CA SER A 57 9.23 -0.74 6.29
C SER A 57 9.02 -1.01 4.80
N ASP A 58 7.85 -1.55 4.45
CA ASP A 58 7.53 -2.01 3.10
C ASP A 58 7.27 -0.79 2.21
N ILE A 59 6.49 0.18 2.70
CA ILE A 59 6.19 1.42 1.97
C ILE A 59 7.44 2.25 1.65
N ARG A 60 8.43 2.31 2.57
CA ARG A 60 9.71 3.00 2.32
C ARG A 60 10.48 2.34 1.17
N ASN A 61 10.48 1.01 1.10
CA ASN A 61 11.13 0.27 0.02
C ASN A 61 10.41 0.47 -1.31
N GLU A 62 9.07 0.46 -1.31
CA GLU A 62 8.27 0.71 -2.51
C GLU A 62 8.50 2.13 -3.06
N ILE A 63 8.47 3.14 -2.19
CA ILE A 63 8.81 4.53 -2.56
C ILE A 63 10.23 4.60 -3.13
N LYS A 64 11.22 3.99 -2.46
CA LYS A 64 12.61 3.96 -2.94
C LYS A 64 12.72 3.35 -4.34
N ASN A 65 12.00 2.26 -4.59
CA ASN A 65 11.99 1.59 -5.90
C ASN A 65 11.35 2.45 -6.98
N ILE A 66 10.25 3.16 -6.68
CA ILE A 66 9.64 4.12 -7.62
C ILE A 66 10.61 5.24 -7.96
N LEU A 67 11.26 5.83 -6.96
CA LEU A 67 12.21 6.92 -7.17
C LEU A 67 13.40 6.47 -8.02
N LYS A 68 13.94 5.26 -7.77
CA LYS A 68 14.99 4.68 -8.61
C LYS A 68 14.54 4.52 -10.06
N LYS A 69 13.37 3.91 -10.30
CA LYS A 69 12.81 3.74 -11.65
C LYS A 69 12.60 5.08 -12.36
N ALA A 70 12.15 6.10 -11.62
CA ALA A 70 11.97 7.44 -12.16
C ALA A 70 13.32 8.05 -12.62
N LEU A 71 14.38 7.88 -11.84
CA LEU A 71 15.72 8.36 -12.19
C LEU A 71 16.31 7.59 -13.38
N GLU A 72 16.17 6.25 -13.38
CA GLU A 72 16.56 5.38 -14.50
C GLU A 72 15.84 5.78 -15.80
N SER A 73 14.55 6.11 -15.74
CA SER A 73 13.77 6.57 -16.90
C SER A 73 14.26 7.91 -17.46
N LYS A 74 14.99 8.69 -16.66
CA LYS A 74 15.62 9.96 -17.05
C LYS A 74 17.09 9.80 -17.44
N GLY A 75 17.61 8.58 -17.47
CA GLY A 75 19.02 8.29 -17.72
C GLY A 75 19.95 8.74 -16.58
N ILE A 76 19.40 8.99 -15.38
CA ILE A 76 20.16 9.37 -14.19
C ILE A 76 20.38 8.10 -13.37
N SER A 77 21.62 7.61 -13.33
CA SER A 77 21.99 6.44 -12.53
C SER A 77 22.27 6.85 -11.08
N VAL A 78 21.72 6.11 -10.11
CA VAL A 78 21.91 6.33 -8.65
C VAL A 78 22.38 5.07 -7.96
#